data_AF-X1H3K1-F1
#
_entry.id   AF-X1H3K1-F1
#
_cell.length_a   1.000
_cell.length_b   1.000
_cell.length_c   1.000
_cell.angle_alpha   90.00
_cell.angle_beta   90.00
_cell.angle_gamma   90.00
#
_symmetry.space_group_name_H-M   'P 1'
#
loop_
_entity.id
_entity.type
_entity.pdbx_description
1 polymer ?
#
loop_
_entity_poly.entity_id
_entity_poly.type
_entity_poly.pdbx_seq_one_letter_code
_entity_poly.pdbx_strand_id
1 'polypeptide(L)' 'MIIQCDFDGTIIRNNLSVLLREHFARGNWRRIEDDYLHGKLTVEQSNKLQFALIKE' A
#
# COMPACT_ATOMS: atom_id res chain seq x y z
N MET A 1 1.38 23.48 -20.50
CA MET A 1 2.28 22.39 -20.09
C MET A 1 1.56 21.59 -19.02
N ILE A 2 1.45 20.27 -19.18
CA ILE A 2 0.88 19.37 -18.17
C ILE A 2 2.03 18.52 -17.64
N ILE A 3 2.17 18.45 -16.32
CA ILE A 3 3.17 17.61 -15.65
C ILE A 3 2.42 16.48 -14.95
N GLN A 4 2.78 15.23 -15.27
CA GLN A 4 2.36 14.06 -14.51
C GLN A 4 3.47 13.70 -13.53
N CYS A 5 3.13 13.61 -12.25
CA CYS A 5 4.06 13.36 -11.17
C CYS A 5 3.42 12.38 -10.19
N ASP A 6 4.18 11.38 -9.76
CA ASP A 6 3.79 10.47 -8.70
C ASP A 6 3.82 11.17 -7.33
N PHE A 7 3.16 10.60 -6.33
CA PHE A 7 3.05 11.20 -5.00
C PHE A 7 4.01 10.56 -4.01
N ASP A 8 3.78 9.29 -3.65
CA ASP A 8 4.58 8.54 -2.68
C ASP A 8 6.00 8.31 -3.22
N GLY A 9 7.02 8.59 -2.40
CA GLY A 9 8.41 8.48 -2.83
C GLY A 9 8.86 9.49 -3.91
N THR A 10 7.98 10.41 -4.33
CA THR A 10 8.28 11.45 -5.33
C THR A 10 8.04 12.86 -4.78
N ILE A 11 6.78 13.23 -4.52
CA ILE A 11 6.43 14.51 -3.87
C ILE A 11 6.75 14.43 -2.38
N ILE A 12 6.39 13.31 -1.76
CA ILE A 12 6.77 13.01 -0.38
C ILE A 12 7.85 11.94 -0.35
N ARG A 13 8.71 11.97 0.68
CA ARG A 13 9.88 11.06 0.77
C ARG A 13 9.51 9.62 1.12
N ASN A 14 8.36 9.42 1.75
CA ASN A 14 7.94 8.13 2.28
C ASN A 14 6.81 7.55 1.42
N ASN A 15 6.47 6.28 1.68
CA ASN A 15 5.24 5.68 1.17
C ASN A 15 4.18 5.72 2.27
N LEU A 16 3.18 6.58 2.12
CA LEU A 16 2.14 6.79 3.13
C LEU A 16 1.33 5.52 3.37
N SER A 17 1.04 4.77 2.31
CA SER A 17 0.28 3.51 2.41
C SER A 17 1.00 2.49 3.28
N VAL A 18 2.33 2.38 3.16
CA VAL A 18 3.14 1.52 4.04
C VAL A 18 3.09 2.01 5.48
N LEU A 19 3.30 3.31 5.71
CA LEU A 19 3.27 3.89 7.06
C LEU A 19 1.94 3.63 7.77
N LEU A 20 0.81 3.82 7.08
CA LEU A 20 -0.52 3.55 7.65
C LEU A 20 -0.66 2.08 8.07
N ARG A 21 -0.15 1.14 7.28
CA ARG A 21 -0.22 -0.28 7.60
C ARG A 21 0.70 -0.67 8.76
N GLU A 22 1.90 -0.11 8.82
CA GLU A 22 2.81 -0.33 9.96
C GLU A 22 2.20 0.15 11.28
N HIS A 23 1.48 1.27 11.27
CA HIS A 23 0.96 1.88 12.48
C HIS A 23 -0.43 1.40 12.90
N PHE A 24 -1.33 1.10 11.94
CA PHE A 24 -2.75 0.91 12.23
C PHE A 24 -3.35 -0.42 11.75
N ALA A 25 -2.61 -1.22 10.97
CA ALA A 25 -3.15 -2.51 10.50
C ALA A 25 -3.14 -3.56 11.62
N ARG A 26 -4.29 -4.20 11.84
CA ARG A 26 -4.42 -5.38 12.71
C ARG A 26 -4.39 -6.64 11.85
N GLY A 27 -3.20 -7.19 11.64
CA GLY A 27 -3.00 -8.42 10.88
C GLY A 27 -1.69 -8.43 10.10
N ASN A 28 -1.42 -9.54 9.40
CA ASN A 28 -0.21 -9.68 8.60
C ASN A 28 -0.43 -9.16 7.16
N TRP A 29 -0.45 -7.84 7.02
CA TRP A 29 -0.58 -7.20 5.70
C TRP A 29 0.62 -7.50 4.77
N ARG A 30 1.80 -7.82 5.33
CA ARG A 30 2.99 -8.22 4.55
C ARG A 30 2.78 -9.51 3.76
N ARG A 31 1.97 -10.44 4.27
CA ARG A 31 1.60 -11.64 3.49
C ARG A 31 0.81 -11.31 2.23
N ILE A 32 -0.07 -10.31 2.31
CA ILE A 32 -0.84 -9.83 1.15
C ILE A 32 0.10 -9.10 0.17
N GLU A 33 1.07 -8.35 0.69
CA GLU A 33 2.12 -7.71 -0.10
C GLU A 33 2.99 -8.75 -0.84
N ASP A 34 3.38 -9.84 -0.18
CA ASP A 34 4.08 -10.95 -0.83
C ASP A 34 3.27 -11.55 -1.97
N ASP A 35 1.97 -11.80 -1.76
CA ASP A 35 1.10 -12.34 -2.82
C ASP A 35 0.97 -11.37 -4.01
N TYR A 36 1.00 -10.05 -3.77
CA TYR A 36 1.09 -9.04 -4.82
C TYR A 36 2.44 -9.07 -5.55
N LEU A 37 3.56 -9.10 -4.83
CA LEU A 37 4.90 -9.13 -5.41
C LEU A 37 5.15 -10.39 -6.26
N HIS A 38 4.51 -11.51 -5.92
CA HIS A 38 4.55 -12.75 -6.71
C HIS A 38 3.49 -12.81 -7.81
N GLY A 39 2.78 -11.71 -8.08
CA GLY A 39 1.80 -11.61 -9.16
C GLY A 39 0.50 -12.40 -8.93
N LYS A 40 0.24 -12.88 -7.71
CA LYS A 40 -1.01 -13.59 -7.37
C LYS A 40 -2.18 -12.64 -7.12
N LEU A 41 -1.89 -11.39 -6.77
CA LEU A 41 -2.87 -10.33 -6.61
C LEU A 41 -2.56 -9.18 -7.55
N THR A 42 -3.61 -8.56 -8.10
CA THR A 42 -3.49 -7.25 -8.74
C THR A 42 -3.24 -6.17 -7.69
N VAL A 43 -2.74 -5.00 -8.13
CA VAL A 43 -2.54 -3.84 -7.26
C VAL A 43 -3.83 -3.42 -6.55
N GLU A 44 -4.96 -3.45 -7.25
CA GLU A 44 -6.26 -3.07 -6.70
C GLU A 44 -6.73 -4.05 -5.61
N GLN A 45 -6.63 -5.36 -5.88
CA GLN A 45 -6.98 -6.40 -4.90
C GLN A 45 -6.09 -6.32 -3.66
N SER A 46 -4.78 -6.16 -3.86
CA SER A 46 -3.81 -6.02 -2.77
C SER A 46 -4.14 -4.81 -1.90
N ASN A 47 -4.33 -3.64 -2.50
CA ASN A 47 -4.69 -2.42 -1.78
C ASN A 47 -5.99 -2.60 -0.99
N LYS A 48 -7.05 -3.12 -1.61
CA LYS A 48 -8.33 -3.34 -0.94
C LYS A 48 -8.19 -4.23 0.30
N LEU A 49 -7.47 -5.33 0.18
CA LEU A 49 -7.27 -6.27 1.29
C LEU A 49 -6.40 -5.68 2.39
N GLN A 50 -5.31 -5.01 2.04
CA GLN A 50 -4.40 -4.43 3.02
C GLN A 50 -5.03 -3.26 3.79
N PHE A 51 -5.77 -2.37 3.11
CA PHE A 51 -6.45 -1.27 3.77
C PHE A 51 -7.62 -1.74 4.65
N ALA A 52 -8.26 -2.88 4.35
CA ALA A 52 -9.28 -3.46 5.22
C ALA A 52 -8.74 -3.91 6.61
N LEU A 53 -7.42 -4.11 6.72
CA LEU A 53 -6.76 -4.45 7.98
C LEU A 53 -6.54 -3.24 8.89
N ILE A 54 -6.60 -2.01 8.37
CA ILE A 54 -6.48 -0.79 9.18
C ILE A 54 -7.71 -0.67 10.07
N LYS A 55 -7.50 -0.57 11.39
CA LYS A 55 -8.55 -0.41 12.40
C LYS A 55 -8.22 0.78 13.28
N GLU A 56 -9.04 1.82 13.16
CA GLU A 56 -9.11 2.96 14.09
C GLU A 56 -10.06 2.64 15.24
#